data_AF-D5UJU3-F1
#
_entry.id   AF-D5UJU3-F1
#
_cell.length_a   1.000
_cell.length_b   1.000
_cell.length_c   1.000
_cell.angle_alpha   90.00
_cell.angle_beta   90.00
_cell.angle_gamma   90.00
#
_symmetry.space_group_name_H-M   'P 1'
#
loop_
_entity.id
_entity.type
_entity.pdbx_description
1 polymer ?
#
loop_
_entity_poly.entity_id
_entity_poly.type
_entity_poly.pdbx_seq_one_letter_code
_entity_poly.pdbx_strand_id
1 'polypeptide(L)'
;MRRGTSEPHHGWLRRDGWVVFVLGTLAECYLVFTLALTTIAVLPLALGWQGSVVQTGSMRPHIQPGDVVLSTQLREDSPVPLGGVVEFRTVAPGGGERTVMHRIVAEGDVRGEWVTAGDANADLDSDPLTREEITGQARLLVRWVGLPSIWLRDGMTGHLVGWAVLTAAAVALRAASGPPRDGTRPGARPASPAGAAAAAVSRRTFLAAAFAVTAGGMAAISHEPVWAGFSARTSTGRNTFRVGTWPTLALGRLASFAILAATRVTNEAFLGIGSSVNGSVGVSPGTTVSGFWIWDITGSTERNTTTARNARTDALALYDAVRARPATRAATATVTGTLTPGVMHRTGPVQVTGTLTLDARGDASALFVLTGTALTFAAGSAVVLANGASADRVLFLSTSTASVAESAQLRGVLLAQNDVTVSRAAVTGRIVSTQGGVLLTRATVTSP
;
A
#
# COMPACT_ATOMS: atom_id res chain seq x y z
N MET A 1 78.86 -37.76 3.44
CA MET A 1 78.76 -36.65 2.47
C MET A 1 78.08 -37.15 1.19
N ARG A 2 76.81 -36.79 0.96
CA ARG A 2 76.23 -36.52 -0.36
C ARG A 2 74.88 -35.83 -0.19
N ARG A 3 74.91 -34.54 -0.56
CA ARG A 3 73.85 -33.59 -0.95
C ARG A 3 72.45 -34.23 -1.08
N GLY A 4 71.39 -33.75 -0.44
CA GLY A 4 71.01 -32.35 -0.29
C GLY A 4 70.29 -31.89 -1.57
N THR A 5 69.03 -32.27 -1.73
CA THR A 5 68.09 -31.65 -2.67
C THR A 5 66.81 -31.35 -1.91
N SER A 6 66.78 -30.15 -1.32
CA SER A 6 65.57 -29.46 -0.93
C SER A 6 64.78 -29.13 -2.20
N GLU A 7 63.68 -29.83 -2.47
CA GLU A 7 62.70 -29.31 -3.41
C GLU A 7 61.95 -28.12 -2.78
N PRO A 8 61.72 -27.04 -3.54
CA PRO A 8 61.16 -25.82 -2.99
C PRO A 8 59.66 -25.96 -2.72
N HIS A 9 59.24 -25.32 -1.62
CA HIS A 9 57.86 -24.98 -1.35
C HIS A 9 57.22 -24.23 -2.55
N HIS A 10 55.89 -24.31 -2.62
CA HIS A 10 54.92 -23.42 -3.31
C HIS A 10 54.22 -24.01 -4.54
N GLY A 11 52.95 -24.35 -4.34
CA GLY A 11 51.99 -24.59 -5.41
C GLY A 11 50.57 -24.79 -4.89
N TRP A 12 49.92 -23.73 -4.38
CA TRP A 12 48.49 -23.75 -4.01
C TRP A 12 47.57 -23.98 -5.24
N LEU A 13 48.15 -24.08 -6.44
CA LEU A 13 47.52 -24.25 -7.75
C LEU A 13 47.65 -25.68 -8.34
N ARG A 14 48.03 -26.71 -7.57
CA ARG A 14 47.90 -28.09 -8.09
C ARG A 14 46.43 -28.52 -8.13
N ARG A 15 46.07 -29.25 -9.20
CA ARG A 15 44.73 -29.82 -9.49
C ARG A 15 44.15 -30.74 -8.40
N ASP A 16 44.91 -31.01 -7.35
CA ASP A 16 44.51 -31.81 -6.17
C ASP A 16 44.05 -30.94 -4.98
N GLY A 17 43.93 -29.63 -5.17
CA GLY A 17 43.61 -28.69 -4.11
C GLY A 17 42.12 -28.66 -3.75
N TRP A 18 41.83 -28.69 -2.44
CA TRP A 18 40.51 -28.42 -1.84
C TRP A 18 39.78 -27.22 -2.46
N VAL A 19 40.52 -26.21 -2.95
CA VAL A 19 39.98 -25.03 -3.63
C VAL A 19 39.24 -25.38 -4.93
N VAL A 20 39.80 -26.23 -5.79
CA VAL A 20 39.16 -26.63 -7.06
C VAL A 20 37.92 -27.48 -6.78
N PHE A 21 37.99 -28.32 -5.76
CA PHE A 21 36.84 -29.10 -5.29
C PHE A 21 35.72 -28.18 -4.78
N VAL A 22 36.01 -27.28 -3.85
CA VAL A 22 35.02 -26.33 -3.27
C VAL A 22 34.42 -25.44 -4.36
N LEU A 23 35.25 -24.85 -5.24
CA LEU A 23 34.75 -24.02 -6.34
C LEU A 23 33.92 -24.83 -7.35
N GLY A 24 34.31 -26.07 -7.64
CA GLY A 24 33.56 -26.98 -8.49
C GLY A 24 32.20 -27.34 -7.89
N THR A 25 32.14 -27.62 -6.59
CA THR A 25 30.89 -27.90 -5.86
C THR A 25 29.99 -26.66 -5.81
N LEU A 26 30.54 -25.47 -5.51
CA LEU A 26 29.75 -24.23 -5.51
C LEU A 26 29.18 -23.91 -6.90
N ALA A 27 29.97 -24.10 -7.96
CA ALA A 27 29.51 -23.94 -9.33
C ALA A 27 28.39 -24.96 -9.68
N GLU A 28 28.52 -26.21 -9.24
CA GLU A 28 27.49 -27.23 -9.43
C GLU A 28 26.20 -26.90 -8.66
N CYS A 29 26.30 -26.49 -7.40
CA CYS A 29 25.17 -26.03 -6.60
C CYS A 29 24.45 -24.85 -7.26
N TYR A 30 25.22 -23.85 -7.74
CA TYR A 30 24.66 -22.70 -8.46
C TYR A 30 23.91 -23.14 -9.72
N LEU A 31 24.52 -23.96 -10.59
CA LEU A 31 23.91 -24.38 -11.85
C LEU A 31 22.67 -25.26 -11.64
N VAL A 32 22.72 -26.19 -10.68
CA VAL A 32 21.57 -27.03 -10.32
C VAL A 32 20.44 -26.16 -9.74
N PHE A 33 20.77 -25.19 -8.88
CA PHE A 33 19.80 -24.26 -8.31
C PHE A 33 19.12 -23.42 -9.40
N THR A 34 19.88 -22.81 -10.31
CA THR A 34 19.32 -22.03 -11.42
C THR A 34 18.47 -22.89 -12.35
N LEU A 35 18.94 -24.11 -12.67
CA LEU A 35 18.18 -25.05 -13.51
C LEU A 35 16.86 -25.45 -12.86
N ALA A 36 16.89 -25.76 -11.56
CA ALA A 36 15.69 -26.14 -10.82
C ALA A 36 14.67 -24.99 -10.80
N LEU A 37 15.10 -23.76 -10.51
CA LEU A 37 14.21 -22.59 -10.54
C LEU A 37 13.60 -22.37 -11.94
N THR A 38 14.43 -22.44 -12.99
CA THR A 38 13.91 -22.29 -14.37
C THR A 38 12.96 -23.42 -14.73
N THR A 39 13.25 -24.66 -14.33
CA THR A 39 12.37 -25.79 -14.61
C THR A 39 11.03 -25.63 -13.88
N ILE A 40 11.04 -25.18 -12.62
CA ILE A 40 9.82 -24.87 -11.87
C ILE A 40 9.02 -23.73 -12.52
N ALA A 41 9.70 -22.74 -13.10
CA ALA A 41 9.04 -21.63 -13.78
C ALA A 41 8.46 -22.01 -15.16
N VAL A 42 9.13 -22.91 -15.89
CA VAL A 42 8.78 -23.23 -17.28
C VAL A 42 7.85 -24.44 -17.39
N LEU A 43 8.03 -25.46 -16.55
CA LEU A 43 7.26 -26.71 -16.63
C LEU A 43 5.73 -26.50 -16.51
N PRO A 44 5.22 -25.64 -15.61
CA PRO A 44 3.77 -25.40 -15.51
C PRO A 44 3.18 -24.70 -16.73
N LEU A 45 3.99 -23.98 -17.52
CA LEU A 45 3.51 -23.34 -18.76
C LEU A 45 3.07 -24.39 -19.78
N ALA A 46 3.74 -25.55 -19.84
CA ALA A 46 3.33 -26.68 -20.67
C ALA A 46 2.00 -27.32 -20.20
N LEU A 47 1.58 -27.05 -18.96
CA LEU A 47 0.30 -27.47 -18.39
C LEU A 47 -0.79 -26.40 -18.55
N GLY A 48 -0.55 -25.36 -19.35
CA GLY A 48 -1.51 -24.29 -19.63
C GLY A 48 -1.55 -23.19 -18.56
N TRP A 49 -0.57 -23.13 -17.67
CA TRP A 49 -0.43 -22.02 -16.73
C TRP A 49 0.18 -20.81 -17.44
N GLN A 50 -0.13 -19.61 -16.95
CA GLN A 50 0.42 -18.37 -17.46
C GLN A 50 1.54 -17.91 -16.54
N GLY A 51 2.64 -17.42 -17.10
CA GLY A 51 3.79 -16.93 -16.35
C GLY A 51 3.95 -15.43 -16.55
N SER A 52 3.91 -14.68 -15.46
CA SER A 52 4.02 -13.22 -15.47
C SER A 52 5.23 -12.79 -14.63
N VAL A 53 6.10 -11.96 -15.21
CA VAL A 53 7.24 -11.38 -14.49
C VAL A 53 6.77 -10.13 -13.74
N VAL A 54 7.02 -10.10 -12.44
CA VAL A 54 6.65 -8.96 -11.59
C VAL A 54 7.64 -7.83 -11.81
N GLN A 55 7.14 -6.68 -12.24
CA GLN A 55 7.99 -5.55 -12.63
C GLN A 55 8.04 -4.46 -11.55
N THR A 56 7.00 -4.36 -10.74
CA THR A 56 6.82 -3.28 -9.77
C THR A 56 6.86 -3.80 -8.33
N GLY A 57 7.03 -2.88 -7.38
CA GLY A 57 7.12 -3.19 -5.96
C GLY A 57 5.80 -3.19 -5.20
N SER A 58 4.64 -3.12 -5.87
CA SER A 58 3.33 -2.99 -5.20
C SER A 58 2.93 -4.22 -4.39
N MET A 59 3.50 -5.39 -4.70
CA MET A 59 3.22 -6.64 -4.01
C MET A 59 4.27 -7.00 -2.94
N ARG A 60 5.13 -6.05 -2.57
CA ARG A 60 6.10 -6.22 -1.47
C ARG A 60 5.38 -6.29 -0.10
N PRO A 61 5.94 -6.97 0.91
CA PRO A 61 7.23 -7.69 0.90
C PRO A 61 7.14 -9.11 0.32
N HIS A 62 5.94 -9.66 0.13
CA HIS A 62 5.73 -11.06 -0.19
C HIS A 62 6.12 -11.44 -1.62
N ILE A 63 5.96 -10.52 -2.57
CA ILE A 63 6.33 -10.68 -3.98
C ILE A 63 7.22 -9.48 -4.37
N GLN A 64 8.37 -9.77 -4.97
CA GLN A 64 9.39 -8.77 -5.27
C GLN A 64 9.51 -8.57 -6.79
N PRO A 65 9.92 -7.37 -7.24
CA PRO A 65 10.32 -7.18 -8.63
C PRO A 65 11.39 -8.19 -9.05
N GLY A 66 11.16 -8.88 -10.17
CA GLY A 66 12.04 -9.92 -10.70
C GLY A 66 11.61 -11.34 -10.34
N ASP A 67 10.55 -11.50 -9.56
CA ASP A 67 9.91 -12.78 -9.35
C ASP A 67 9.01 -13.15 -10.53
N VAL A 68 8.85 -14.46 -10.75
CA VAL A 68 7.88 -14.99 -11.70
C VAL A 68 6.71 -15.56 -10.91
N VAL A 69 5.51 -15.08 -11.22
CA VAL A 69 4.27 -15.64 -10.70
C VAL A 69 3.64 -16.49 -11.79
N LEU A 70 3.29 -17.72 -11.43
CA LEU A 70 2.55 -18.62 -12.28
C LEU A 70 1.09 -18.62 -11.85
N SER A 71 0.21 -18.24 -12.77
CA SER A 71 -1.22 -18.12 -12.58
C SER A 71 -1.98 -19.18 -13.38
N THR A 72 -3.12 -19.59 -12.85
CA THR A 72 -4.10 -20.43 -13.56
C THR A 72 -5.29 -19.57 -13.94
N GLN A 73 -5.88 -19.80 -15.11
CA GLN A 73 -7.16 -19.19 -15.46
C GLN A 73 -8.22 -19.55 -14.42
N LEU A 74 -8.93 -18.54 -13.92
CA LEU A 74 -9.98 -18.73 -12.94
C LEU A 74 -11.31 -18.95 -13.67
N ARG A 75 -11.84 -20.17 -13.64
CA ARG A 75 -13.13 -20.53 -14.29
C ARG A 75 -14.26 -19.64 -13.75
N GLU A 76 -15.11 -19.12 -14.62
CA GLU A 76 -16.17 -18.14 -14.31
C GLU A 76 -17.07 -18.56 -13.14
N ASP A 77 -17.31 -19.86 -13.04
CA ASP A 77 -18.18 -20.57 -12.09
C ASP A 77 -17.50 -20.90 -10.74
N SER A 78 -16.19 -20.69 -10.60
CA SER A 78 -15.49 -20.90 -9.32
C SER A 78 -15.70 -19.71 -8.36
N PRO A 79 -15.72 -19.89 -7.03
CA PRO A 79 -15.77 -18.76 -6.11
C PRO A 79 -14.50 -17.90 -6.19
N VAL A 80 -14.64 -16.58 -6.04
CA VAL A 80 -13.51 -15.66 -6.01
C VAL A 80 -12.76 -15.83 -4.67
N PRO A 81 -11.43 -16.03 -4.69
CA PRO A 81 -10.66 -16.30 -3.49
C PRO A 81 -10.39 -15.00 -2.72
N LEU A 82 -11.20 -14.71 -1.70
CA LEU A 82 -10.92 -13.61 -0.76
C LEU A 82 -9.53 -13.79 -0.11
N GLY A 83 -8.73 -12.73 -0.10
CA GLY A 83 -7.33 -12.77 0.33
C GLY A 83 -6.36 -13.35 -0.72
N GLY A 84 -6.85 -13.85 -1.85
CA GLY A 84 -6.05 -14.38 -2.95
C GLY A 84 -5.43 -13.28 -3.80
N VAL A 85 -4.30 -13.60 -4.45
CA VAL A 85 -3.67 -12.72 -5.43
C VAL A 85 -4.20 -13.07 -6.81
N VAL A 86 -4.74 -12.07 -7.50
CA VAL A 86 -5.38 -12.21 -8.80
C VAL A 86 -4.75 -11.30 -9.83
N GLU A 87 -4.86 -11.72 -11.07
CA GLU A 87 -4.42 -11.01 -12.27
C GLU A 87 -5.66 -10.49 -12.99
N PHE A 88 -5.62 -9.23 -13.41
CA PHE A 88 -6.71 -8.56 -14.12
C PHE A 88 -6.16 -7.55 -15.11
N ARG A 89 -6.97 -7.17 -16.10
CA ARG A 89 -6.60 -6.15 -17.09
C ARG A 89 -7.24 -4.82 -16.70
N THR A 90 -6.45 -3.75 -16.76
CA THR A 90 -6.93 -2.38 -16.55
C THR A 90 -6.37 -1.47 -17.64
N VAL A 91 -6.98 -0.31 -17.84
CA VAL A 91 -6.53 0.68 -18.81
C VAL A 91 -5.51 1.60 -18.15
N ALA A 92 -4.32 1.68 -18.74
CA ALA A 92 -3.29 2.62 -18.30
C ALA A 92 -3.76 4.07 -18.53
N PRO A 93 -3.26 5.05 -17.74
CA PRO A 93 -3.61 6.48 -17.92
C PRO A 93 -3.32 7.06 -19.32
N GLY A 94 -2.58 6.35 -20.18
CA GLY A 94 -2.29 6.69 -21.58
C GLY A 94 -3.08 5.87 -22.62
N GLY A 95 -4.11 5.11 -22.23
CA GLY A 95 -5.03 4.43 -23.14
C GLY A 95 -4.64 3.03 -23.61
N GLY A 96 -3.65 2.39 -22.99
CA GLY A 96 -3.27 1.00 -23.30
C GLY A 96 -3.77 0.01 -22.24
N GLU A 97 -4.22 -1.17 -22.65
CA GLU A 97 -4.47 -2.28 -21.72
C GLU A 97 -3.16 -2.69 -21.03
N ARG A 98 -3.20 -2.85 -19.71
CA ARG A 98 -2.10 -3.39 -18.91
C ARG A 98 -2.63 -4.44 -17.97
N THR A 99 -1.87 -5.50 -17.79
CA THR A 99 -2.14 -6.50 -16.78
C THR A 99 -1.64 -6.00 -15.42
N VAL A 100 -2.42 -6.18 -14.37
CA VAL A 100 -2.09 -5.81 -12.99
C VAL A 100 -2.33 -7.03 -12.10
N MET A 101 -1.53 -7.17 -11.07
CA MET A 101 -1.68 -8.24 -10.09
C MET A 101 -1.75 -7.67 -8.70
N HIS A 102 -2.89 -7.84 -8.03
CA HIS A 102 -3.13 -7.38 -6.67
C HIS A 102 -3.88 -8.42 -5.84
N ARG A 103 -3.90 -8.23 -4.52
CA ARG A 103 -4.64 -9.09 -3.60
C ARG A 103 -6.07 -8.62 -3.48
N ILE A 104 -7.02 -9.55 -3.52
CA ILE A 104 -8.41 -9.29 -3.18
C ILE A 104 -8.50 -9.09 -1.67
N VAL A 105 -8.88 -7.90 -1.23
CA VAL A 105 -8.92 -7.56 0.20
C VAL A 105 -10.33 -7.69 0.79
N ALA A 106 -11.36 -7.40 0.01
CA ALA A 106 -12.75 -7.38 0.46
C ALA A 106 -13.72 -7.50 -0.72
N GLU A 107 -14.97 -7.82 -0.42
CA GLU A 107 -16.09 -7.57 -1.33
C GLU A 107 -16.34 -6.06 -1.43
N GLY A 108 -16.75 -5.60 -2.60
CA GLY A 108 -17.13 -4.20 -2.85
C GLY A 108 -18.46 -3.83 -2.22
N ASP A 109 -18.80 -2.55 -2.31
CA ASP A 109 -20.07 -2.02 -1.79
C ASP A 109 -21.28 -2.59 -2.56
N VAL A 110 -21.08 -3.01 -3.81
CA VAL A 110 -22.08 -3.68 -4.64
C VAL A 110 -21.80 -5.18 -4.67
N ARG A 111 -22.88 -5.97 -4.56
CA ARG A 111 -22.81 -7.43 -4.61
C ARG A 111 -22.22 -7.89 -5.95
N GLY A 112 -21.13 -8.65 -5.89
CA GLY A 112 -20.43 -9.16 -7.08
C GLY A 112 -19.27 -8.30 -7.54
N GLU A 113 -18.90 -7.27 -6.77
CA GLU A 113 -17.65 -6.53 -6.94
C GLU A 113 -16.63 -6.96 -5.88
N TRP A 114 -15.34 -6.81 -6.20
CA TRP A 114 -14.23 -7.08 -5.30
C TRP A 114 -13.24 -5.92 -5.31
N VAL A 115 -12.81 -5.54 -4.12
CA VAL A 115 -11.78 -4.51 -3.95
C VAL A 115 -10.43 -5.19 -3.89
N THR A 116 -9.46 -4.66 -4.64
CA THR A 116 -8.09 -5.15 -4.64
C THR A 116 -7.12 -4.12 -4.09
N ALA A 117 -5.97 -4.59 -3.61
CA ALA A 117 -4.86 -3.74 -3.22
C ALA A 117 -3.54 -4.48 -3.42
N GLY A 118 -2.51 -3.75 -3.84
CA GLY A 118 -1.14 -4.24 -3.73
C GLY A 118 -0.73 -4.42 -2.27
N ASP A 119 -0.03 -5.49 -1.93
CA ASP A 119 0.43 -5.76 -0.54
C ASP A 119 1.25 -4.62 0.08
N ALA A 120 1.90 -3.79 -0.73
CA ALA A 120 2.68 -2.64 -0.32
C ALA A 120 1.89 -1.31 -0.34
N ASN A 121 0.67 -1.32 -0.89
CA ASN A 121 -0.17 -0.13 -1.00
C ASN A 121 -0.95 0.06 0.30
N ALA A 122 -0.94 1.28 0.84
CA ALA A 122 -1.75 1.62 2.02
C ALA A 122 -3.21 1.88 1.67
N ASP A 123 -3.45 2.35 0.44
CA ASP A 123 -4.76 2.68 -0.09
C ASP A 123 -5.28 1.52 -0.95
N LEU A 124 -6.60 1.32 -0.92
CA LEU A 124 -7.29 0.37 -1.79
C LEU A 124 -7.36 0.89 -3.22
N ASP A 125 -7.38 -0.02 -4.19
CA ASP A 125 -7.58 0.35 -5.59
C ASP A 125 -8.98 0.98 -5.75
N SER A 126 -9.02 2.08 -6.50
CA SER A 126 -10.22 2.92 -6.61
C SER A 126 -11.31 2.34 -7.51
N ASP A 127 -10.95 1.38 -8.35
CA ASP A 127 -11.85 0.73 -9.30
C ASP A 127 -12.13 -0.70 -8.79
N PRO A 128 -13.33 -0.98 -8.26
CA PRO A 128 -13.74 -2.32 -7.89
C PRO A 128 -13.76 -3.21 -9.13
N LEU A 129 -13.31 -4.46 -8.97
CA LEU A 129 -13.31 -5.44 -10.05
C LEU A 129 -14.59 -6.25 -10.06
N THR A 130 -15.15 -6.46 -11.25
CA THR A 130 -16.18 -7.48 -11.43
C THR A 130 -15.55 -8.85 -11.68
N ARG A 131 -16.38 -9.88 -11.70
CA ARG A 131 -15.89 -11.26 -11.83
C ARG A 131 -15.21 -11.53 -13.17
N GLU A 132 -15.68 -10.87 -14.21
CA GLU A 132 -15.29 -11.04 -15.60
C GLU A 132 -13.92 -10.43 -15.90
N GLU A 133 -13.51 -9.44 -15.10
CA GLU A 133 -12.23 -8.73 -15.24
C GLU A 133 -11.05 -9.51 -14.65
N ILE A 134 -11.33 -10.50 -13.79
CA ILE A 134 -10.32 -11.37 -13.17
C ILE A 134 -9.93 -12.46 -14.15
N THR A 135 -8.75 -12.31 -14.77
CA THR A 135 -8.25 -13.22 -15.79
C THR A 135 -7.58 -14.47 -15.21
N GLY A 136 -6.99 -14.37 -14.01
CA GLY A 136 -6.25 -15.47 -13.41
C GLY A 136 -6.02 -15.34 -11.91
N GLN A 137 -5.69 -16.46 -11.28
CA GLN A 137 -5.29 -16.53 -9.88
C GLN A 137 -3.84 -17.01 -9.77
N ALA A 138 -3.02 -16.29 -9.01
CA ALA A 138 -1.66 -16.69 -8.69
C ALA A 138 -1.64 -17.98 -7.87
N ARG A 139 -0.82 -18.96 -8.30
CA ARG A 139 -0.70 -20.28 -7.65
C ARG A 139 0.71 -20.57 -7.15
N LEU A 140 1.73 -20.21 -7.93
CA LEU A 140 3.12 -20.47 -7.60
C LEU A 140 3.99 -19.23 -7.81
N LEU A 141 4.94 -19.01 -6.92
CA LEU A 141 5.89 -17.91 -6.98
C LEU A 141 7.31 -18.47 -7.08
N VAL A 142 8.03 -18.12 -8.14
CA VAL A 142 9.44 -18.49 -8.34
C VAL A 142 10.31 -17.25 -8.19
N ARG A 143 11.08 -17.22 -7.10
CA ARG A 143 11.88 -16.06 -6.73
C ARG A 143 13.08 -15.88 -7.67
N TRP A 144 13.41 -14.63 -7.98
CA TRP A 144 14.65 -14.18 -8.67
C TRP A 144 14.85 -14.61 -10.12
N VAL A 145 14.09 -15.58 -10.63
CA VAL A 145 14.32 -16.12 -11.97
C VAL A 145 14.00 -15.11 -13.08
N GLY A 146 13.16 -14.10 -12.81
CA GLY A 146 12.81 -13.05 -13.76
C GLY A 146 13.78 -11.85 -13.80
N LEU A 147 14.78 -11.79 -12.92
CA LEU A 147 15.70 -10.65 -12.83
C LEU A 147 16.43 -10.30 -14.14
N PRO A 148 16.92 -11.27 -14.94
CA PRO A 148 17.56 -10.96 -16.22
C PRO A 148 16.65 -10.21 -17.21
N SER A 149 15.34 -10.49 -17.19
CA SER A 149 14.37 -9.81 -18.05
C SER A 149 14.20 -8.34 -17.67
N ILE A 150 14.26 -8.02 -16.38
CA ILE A 150 14.25 -6.64 -15.88
C ILE A 150 15.53 -5.93 -16.28
N TRP A 151 16.69 -6.56 -16.09
CA TRP A 151 17.97 -5.96 -16.48
C TRP A 151 18.07 -5.67 -17.97
N LEU A 152 17.56 -6.58 -18.81
CA LEU A 152 17.52 -6.39 -20.25
C LEU A 152 16.62 -5.22 -20.65
N ARG A 153 15.42 -5.14 -20.07
CA ARG A 153 14.46 -4.08 -20.34
C ARG A 153 14.95 -2.71 -19.88
N ASP A 154 15.45 -2.62 -18.65
CA ASP A 154 15.87 -1.36 -18.03
C ASP A 154 17.25 -0.89 -18.51
N GLY A 155 17.86 -1.62 -19.47
CA GLY A 155 19.18 -1.29 -20.02
C GLY A 155 20.33 -1.49 -19.03
N MET A 156 20.13 -2.28 -17.97
CA MET A 156 21.14 -2.59 -16.95
C MET A 156 22.14 -3.65 -17.45
N THR A 157 22.80 -3.36 -18.57
CA THR A 157 23.71 -4.27 -19.27
C THR A 157 24.83 -4.81 -18.39
N GLY A 158 25.33 -4.02 -17.44
CA GLY A 158 26.37 -4.46 -16.49
C GLY A 158 25.95 -5.64 -15.61
N HIS A 159 24.70 -5.67 -15.14
CA HIS A 159 24.19 -6.78 -14.32
C HIS A 159 23.98 -8.04 -15.17
N LEU A 160 23.43 -7.86 -16.37
CA LEU A 160 23.23 -8.94 -17.34
C LEU A 160 24.55 -9.58 -17.76
N VAL A 161 25.56 -8.77 -18.11
CA VAL A 161 26.90 -9.23 -18.48
C VAL A 161 27.57 -9.89 -17.28
N GLY A 162 27.49 -9.31 -16.09
CA GLY A 162 28.05 -9.90 -14.87
C GLY A 162 27.45 -11.28 -14.58
N TRP A 163 26.13 -11.42 -14.67
CA TRP A 163 25.44 -12.70 -14.50
C TRP A 163 25.80 -13.73 -15.59
N ALA A 164 25.91 -13.30 -16.85
CA ALA A 164 26.32 -14.16 -17.96
C ALA A 164 27.76 -14.66 -17.78
N VAL A 165 28.68 -13.79 -17.37
CA VAL A 165 30.08 -14.13 -17.07
C VAL A 165 30.16 -15.09 -15.89
N LEU A 166 29.41 -14.85 -14.81
CA LEU A 166 29.35 -15.75 -13.65
C LEU A 166 28.87 -17.14 -14.07
N THR A 167 27.82 -17.20 -14.89
CA THR A 167 27.25 -18.47 -15.35
C THR A 167 28.22 -19.20 -16.29
N ALA A 168 28.87 -18.50 -17.21
CA ALA A 168 29.91 -19.06 -18.07
C ALA A 168 31.11 -19.57 -17.25
N ALA A 169 31.53 -18.83 -16.23
CA ALA A 169 32.60 -19.24 -15.31
C ALA A 169 32.21 -20.50 -14.53
N ALA A 170 30.98 -20.59 -14.03
CA ALA A 170 30.48 -21.79 -13.34
C ALA A 170 30.49 -23.03 -14.26
N VAL A 171 30.06 -22.88 -15.52
CA VAL A 171 30.11 -23.95 -16.53
C VAL A 171 31.55 -24.37 -16.82
N ALA A 172 32.46 -23.41 -16.99
CA ALA A 172 33.87 -23.67 -17.24
C ALA A 172 34.55 -24.39 -16.05
N LEU A 173 34.30 -23.92 -14.82
CA LEU A 173 34.78 -24.55 -13.58
C LEU A 173 34.27 -25.98 -13.45
N ARG A 174 32.98 -26.23 -13.75
CA ARG A 174 32.40 -27.57 -13.72
C ARG A 174 32.99 -28.50 -14.76
N ALA A 175 33.29 -27.98 -15.96
CA ALA A 175 33.95 -28.73 -17.02
C ALA A 175 35.40 -29.07 -16.68
N ALA A 176 36.09 -28.21 -15.93
CA ALA A 176 37.46 -28.40 -15.48
C ALA A 176 37.61 -29.29 -14.23
N SER A 177 36.58 -29.36 -13.37
CA SER A 177 36.56 -30.17 -12.14
C SER A 177 36.04 -31.60 -12.32
N GLY A 178 35.64 -31.98 -13.53
CA GLY A 178 35.25 -33.36 -13.83
C GLY A 178 36.42 -34.34 -13.72
N PRO A 179 36.19 -35.61 -13.31
CA PRO A 179 37.26 -36.60 -13.26
C PRO A 179 37.95 -36.69 -14.63
N PRO A 180 39.29 -36.90 -14.66
CA PRO A 180 40.03 -37.04 -15.91
C PRO A 180 39.35 -38.06 -16.81
N ARG A 181 39.27 -37.75 -18.11
CA ARG A 181 38.92 -38.76 -19.09
C ARG A 181 39.97 -39.85 -18.99
N ASP A 182 39.57 -41.05 -18.57
CA ASP A 182 40.38 -42.26 -18.80
C ASP A 182 40.46 -42.48 -20.31
N GLY A 183 41.39 -41.78 -20.94
CA GLY A 183 41.85 -42.09 -22.28
C GLY A 183 42.69 -43.34 -22.20
N THR A 184 42.17 -44.43 -22.78
CA THR A 184 42.91 -45.63 -23.20
C THR A 184 43.71 -46.35 -22.10
N ARG A 185 43.05 -47.29 -21.40
CA ARG A 185 43.73 -48.54 -21.01
C ARG A 185 43.64 -49.51 -22.19
N PRO A 186 44.76 -49.89 -22.85
CA PRO A 186 44.74 -50.99 -23.80
C PRO A 186 44.52 -52.29 -23.01
N GLY A 187 43.37 -52.94 -23.17
CA GLY A 187 43.18 -54.31 -22.67
C GLY A 187 41.82 -54.70 -22.07
N ALA A 188 40.76 -53.88 -22.14
CA ALA A 188 39.44 -54.32 -21.68
C ALA A 188 38.61 -54.92 -22.83
N ARG A 189 38.22 -56.20 -22.69
CA ARG A 189 37.33 -56.95 -23.60
C ARG A 189 36.06 -56.15 -23.95
N PRO A 190 35.52 -56.28 -25.17
CA PRO A 190 34.29 -55.59 -25.54
C PRO A 190 33.11 -56.13 -24.72
N ALA A 191 32.54 -55.28 -23.87
CA ALA A 191 31.24 -55.51 -23.25
C ALA A 191 30.13 -55.22 -24.27
N SER A 192 29.09 -56.06 -24.25
CA SER A 192 27.98 -56.11 -25.21
C SER A 192 27.31 -54.76 -25.48
N PRO A 193 26.85 -54.49 -26.73
CA PRO A 193 26.36 -53.17 -27.17
C PRO A 193 25.01 -52.74 -26.56
N ALA A 194 24.37 -53.58 -25.74
CA ALA A 194 23.03 -53.31 -25.21
C ALA A 194 23.01 -52.45 -23.92
N GLY A 195 24.12 -52.34 -23.19
CA GLY A 195 24.17 -51.59 -21.91
C GLY A 195 24.73 -50.16 -22.02
N ALA A 196 25.43 -49.83 -23.11
CA ALA A 196 26.14 -48.57 -23.27
C ALA A 196 25.25 -47.40 -23.77
N ALA A 197 24.10 -47.71 -24.38
CA ALA A 197 23.17 -46.69 -24.87
C ALA A 197 22.31 -46.06 -23.75
N ALA A 198 22.08 -46.77 -22.64
CA ALA A 198 21.24 -46.30 -21.54
C ALA A 198 22.00 -45.50 -20.46
N ALA A 199 23.32 -45.69 -20.33
CA ALA A 199 24.15 -44.99 -19.34
C ALA A 199 24.89 -43.76 -19.90
N ALA A 200 24.67 -43.42 -21.18
CA ALA A 200 25.36 -42.35 -21.88
C ALA A 200 24.46 -41.15 -22.22
N VAL A 201 23.45 -40.85 -21.39
CA VAL A 201 22.99 -39.44 -21.27
C VAL A 201 24.09 -38.72 -20.51
N SER A 202 25.12 -38.31 -21.25
CA SER A 202 26.35 -37.75 -20.69
C SER A 202 26.05 -36.61 -19.72
N ARG A 203 26.82 -36.49 -18.62
CA ARG A 203 26.81 -35.29 -17.76
C ARG A 203 26.96 -33.96 -18.53
N ARG A 204 27.44 -34.00 -19.78
CA ARG A 204 27.54 -32.85 -20.69
C ARG A 204 26.23 -32.47 -21.38
N THR A 205 25.35 -33.42 -21.68
CA THR A 205 24.01 -33.15 -22.21
C THR A 205 23.11 -32.51 -21.15
N PHE A 206 23.29 -32.85 -19.87
CA PHE A 206 22.58 -32.16 -18.76
C PHE A 206 23.01 -30.70 -18.58
N LEU A 207 24.31 -30.38 -18.73
CA LEU A 207 24.83 -29.01 -18.60
C LEU A 207 24.52 -28.12 -19.81
N ALA A 208 24.57 -28.66 -21.02
CA ALA A 208 24.16 -27.94 -22.23
C ALA A 208 22.64 -27.71 -22.28
N ALA A 209 21.85 -28.69 -21.83
CA ALA A 209 20.42 -28.51 -21.64
C ALA A 209 20.12 -27.48 -20.55
N ALA A 210 20.90 -27.44 -19.47
CA ALA A 210 20.70 -26.44 -18.42
C ALA A 210 20.87 -25.01 -18.91
N PHE A 211 21.93 -24.73 -19.69
CA PHE A 211 22.19 -23.40 -20.26
C PHE A 211 21.14 -23.01 -21.31
N ALA A 212 20.76 -23.94 -22.18
CA ALA A 212 19.72 -23.74 -23.19
C ALA A 212 18.32 -23.55 -22.58
N VAL A 213 18.01 -24.23 -21.45
CA VAL A 213 16.76 -24.06 -20.72
C VAL A 213 16.74 -22.74 -19.95
N THR A 214 17.84 -22.29 -19.33
CA THR A 214 17.92 -20.95 -18.71
C THR A 214 17.80 -19.81 -19.71
N ALA A 215 18.42 -19.92 -20.89
CA ALA A 215 18.38 -18.87 -21.90
C ALA A 215 17.11 -18.90 -22.77
N GLY A 216 16.66 -20.09 -23.18
CA GLY A 216 15.47 -20.29 -24.02
C GLY A 216 14.16 -20.32 -23.23
N GLY A 217 14.16 -20.83 -22.00
CA GLY A 217 12.99 -20.86 -21.13
C GLY A 217 12.52 -19.46 -20.71
N MET A 218 13.43 -18.48 -20.61
CA MET A 218 13.08 -17.08 -20.35
C MET A 218 12.39 -16.40 -21.55
N ALA A 219 12.67 -16.84 -22.77
CA ALA A 219 11.99 -16.32 -23.97
C ALA A 219 10.59 -16.93 -24.19
N ALA A 220 10.30 -18.06 -23.55
CA ALA A 220 9.02 -18.75 -23.63
C ALA A 220 7.97 -18.24 -22.61
N ILE A 221 8.40 -17.43 -21.63
CA ILE A 221 7.48 -16.75 -20.71
C ILE A 221 6.86 -15.59 -21.48
N SER A 222 5.55 -15.63 -21.72
CA SER A 222 4.79 -14.54 -22.35
C SER A 222 5.07 -13.23 -21.63
N HIS A 223 5.69 -12.27 -22.33
CA HIS A 223 6.08 -10.97 -21.81
C HIS A 223 4.89 -10.01 -21.74
N GLU A 224 3.77 -10.40 -21.12
CA GLU A 224 2.75 -9.41 -20.76
C GLU A 224 3.25 -8.68 -19.50
N PRO A 225 3.70 -7.42 -19.61
CA PRO A 225 4.26 -6.72 -18.47
C PRO A 225 3.15 -6.48 -17.43
N VAL A 226 3.32 -7.02 -16.22
CA VAL A 226 2.40 -6.75 -15.12
C VAL A 226 2.84 -5.49 -14.39
N TRP A 227 2.08 -4.42 -14.60
CA TRP A 227 2.33 -3.11 -14.03
C TRP A 227 1.59 -2.94 -12.71
N ALA A 228 2.02 -1.98 -11.90
CA ALA A 228 1.21 -1.47 -10.80
C ALA A 228 0.88 0.00 -11.06
N GLY A 229 -0.36 0.39 -10.81
CA GLY A 229 -0.73 1.80 -10.68
C GLY A 229 -0.16 2.34 -9.37
N PHE A 230 0.70 3.35 -9.45
CA PHE A 230 1.26 3.98 -8.26
C PHE A 230 0.27 4.99 -7.66
N SER A 231 -0.12 4.80 -6.40
CA SER A 231 -0.37 5.90 -5.46
C SER A 231 0.80 5.92 -4.47
N ALA A 232 1.54 7.02 -4.43
CA ALA A 232 2.84 7.10 -3.78
C ALA A 232 2.77 7.05 -2.25
N ARG A 233 3.49 6.09 -1.63
CA ARG A 233 4.48 6.24 -0.54
C ARG A 233 5.06 4.87 -0.18
N THR A 234 6.38 4.75 -0.14
CA THR A 234 7.09 3.57 0.36
C THR A 234 7.27 3.66 1.87
N SER A 235 6.89 2.61 2.61
CA SER A 235 7.43 2.37 3.94
C SER A 235 8.03 0.95 3.99
N THR A 236 9.28 0.85 4.39
CA THR A 236 9.96 -0.44 4.54
C THR A 236 9.61 -1.02 5.90
N GLY A 237 8.85 -2.11 5.94
CA GLY A 237 8.57 -2.82 7.19
C GLY A 237 9.84 -3.49 7.74
N ARG A 238 10.47 -2.89 8.75
CA ARG A 238 11.27 -3.65 9.73
C ARG A 238 10.30 -4.29 10.72
N ASN A 239 10.63 -5.49 11.20
CA ASN A 239 9.96 -6.11 12.33
C ASN A 239 9.85 -5.10 13.48
N THR A 240 8.64 -4.80 13.90
CA THR A 240 8.37 -3.96 15.08
C THR A 240 7.49 -4.75 16.03
N PHE A 241 7.93 -4.86 17.29
CA PHE A 241 7.00 -5.06 18.38
C PHE A 241 6.10 -3.82 18.42
N ARG A 242 4.83 -3.97 18.06
CA ARG A 242 3.84 -2.90 18.23
C ARG A 242 3.30 -2.97 19.66
N VAL A 243 3.71 -2.01 20.48
CA VAL A 243 2.76 -1.42 21.45
C VAL A 243 1.64 -0.86 20.59
N GLY A 244 0.36 -1.14 20.88
CA GLY A 244 -0.77 -0.66 20.08
C GLY A 244 -0.66 0.84 19.80
N THR A 245 -0.19 1.20 18.61
CA THR A 245 -0.10 2.59 18.16
C THR A 245 -1.48 2.97 17.67
N TRP A 246 -2.17 3.82 18.41
CA TRP A 246 -3.45 4.39 17.98
C TRP A 246 -3.29 5.04 16.60
N PRO A 247 -4.31 4.98 15.74
CA PRO A 247 -4.30 5.69 14.46
C PRO A 247 -3.89 7.16 14.66
N THR A 248 -3.01 7.64 13.79
CA THR A 248 -2.55 9.03 13.83
C THR A 248 -3.72 9.96 13.57
N LEU A 249 -3.96 10.91 14.47
CA LEU A 249 -4.90 12.00 14.22
C LEU A 249 -4.25 12.99 13.28
N ALA A 250 -4.48 12.80 11.99
CA ALA A 250 -3.97 13.67 10.94
C ALA A 250 -5.16 14.25 10.16
N LEU A 251 -5.16 15.56 9.97
CA LEU A 251 -6.12 16.22 9.08
C LEU A 251 -5.86 15.84 7.61
N GLY A 252 -4.61 15.56 7.23
CA GLY A 252 -4.26 15.21 5.85
C GLY A 252 -4.73 16.31 4.89
N ARG A 253 -5.45 15.92 3.84
CA ARG A 253 -6.01 16.84 2.83
C ARG A 253 -7.25 17.59 3.32
N LEU A 254 -7.85 17.20 4.44
CA LEU A 254 -8.91 17.98 5.08
C LEU A 254 -8.40 19.35 5.54
N ALA A 255 -7.10 19.50 5.80
CA ALA A 255 -6.51 20.74 6.32
C ALA A 255 -6.77 21.96 5.42
N SER A 256 -6.93 21.77 4.10
CA SER A 256 -7.22 22.86 3.16
C SER A 256 -8.68 23.33 3.14
N PHE A 257 -9.58 22.61 3.81
CA PHE A 257 -11.01 22.91 3.83
C PHE A 257 -11.44 23.51 5.17
N ALA A 258 -12.22 24.58 5.12
CA ALA A 258 -12.95 25.09 6.29
C ALA A 258 -14.23 24.30 6.53
N ILE A 259 -14.91 23.90 5.45
CA ILE A 259 -16.16 23.13 5.50
C ILE A 259 -16.07 21.96 4.53
N LEU A 260 -16.40 20.76 4.99
CA LEU A 260 -16.54 19.58 4.16
C LEU A 260 -17.84 18.85 4.53
N ALA A 261 -18.69 18.56 3.53
CA ALA A 261 -19.94 17.84 3.76
C ALA A 261 -20.14 16.69 2.77
N ALA A 262 -20.97 15.72 3.14
CA ALA A 262 -21.27 14.58 2.29
C ALA A 262 -22.29 14.90 1.20
N THR A 263 -23.40 15.53 1.57
CA THR A 263 -24.58 15.65 0.71
C THR A 263 -24.76 17.07 0.17
N ARG A 264 -24.72 18.07 1.05
CA ARG A 264 -24.97 19.48 0.70
C ARG A 264 -24.31 20.45 1.67
N VAL A 265 -23.96 21.63 1.19
CA VAL A 265 -23.64 22.80 2.04
C VAL A 265 -24.59 23.92 1.64
N THR A 266 -25.41 24.38 2.57
CA THR A 266 -26.45 25.38 2.32
C THR A 266 -26.28 26.55 3.25
N ASN A 267 -26.37 27.77 2.72
CA ASN A 267 -26.36 29.01 3.49
C ASN A 267 -27.73 29.67 3.40
N GLU A 268 -28.42 29.76 4.52
CA GLU A 268 -29.66 30.51 4.64
C GLU A 268 -29.32 31.97 4.95
N ALA A 269 -29.34 32.80 3.91
CA ALA A 269 -29.23 34.23 4.04
C ALA A 269 -30.60 34.84 4.40
N PHE A 270 -30.62 35.76 5.36
CA PHE A 270 -31.81 36.55 5.69
C PHE A 270 -31.53 38.02 5.38
N LEU A 271 -32.40 38.65 4.57
CA LEU A 271 -32.26 40.04 4.11
C LEU A 271 -30.92 40.33 3.39
N GLY A 272 -30.38 39.34 2.67
CA GLY A 272 -29.12 39.48 1.93
C GLY A 272 -27.85 39.39 2.80
N ILE A 273 -27.99 39.22 4.12
CA ILE A 273 -26.87 38.97 5.03
C ILE A 273 -26.71 37.45 5.18
N GLY A 274 -25.72 36.91 4.49
CA GLY A 274 -25.35 35.50 4.52
C GLY A 274 -24.34 35.16 5.63
N SER A 275 -23.90 33.91 5.62
CA SER A 275 -22.73 33.45 6.39
C SER A 275 -21.44 33.76 5.64
N SER A 276 -20.33 33.97 6.36
CA SER A 276 -18.99 34.13 5.78
C SER A 276 -18.11 32.94 6.11
N VAL A 277 -17.37 32.45 5.11
CA VAL A 277 -16.48 31.30 5.18
C VAL A 277 -15.11 31.69 4.66
N ASN A 278 -14.16 31.84 5.58
CA ASN A 278 -12.77 32.06 5.28
C ASN A 278 -12.04 30.71 5.18
N GLY A 279 -12.04 30.16 3.97
CA GLY A 279 -11.40 28.89 3.59
C GLY A 279 -12.17 28.18 2.48
N SER A 280 -11.65 27.04 2.01
CA SER A 280 -12.31 26.26 0.95
C SER A 280 -13.51 25.47 1.48
N VAL A 281 -14.52 25.30 0.64
CA VAL A 281 -15.74 24.52 0.91
C VAL A 281 -15.78 23.33 -0.03
N GLY A 282 -15.99 22.13 0.51
CA GLY A 282 -16.08 20.89 -0.25
C GLY A 282 -17.37 20.14 -0.02
N VAL A 283 -17.92 19.55 -1.08
CA VAL A 283 -19.02 18.57 -0.99
C VAL A 283 -18.67 17.34 -1.81
N SER A 284 -18.80 16.15 -1.24
CA SER A 284 -18.63 14.89 -1.96
C SER A 284 -19.27 13.75 -1.16
N PRO A 285 -19.99 12.79 -1.79
CA PRO A 285 -20.27 12.67 -3.22
C PRO A 285 -21.33 13.65 -3.74
N GLY A 286 -22.01 14.37 -2.84
CA GLY A 286 -22.95 15.41 -3.21
C GLY A 286 -22.29 16.55 -4.00
N THR A 287 -23.10 17.32 -4.71
CA THR A 287 -22.65 18.45 -5.54
C THR A 287 -23.33 19.76 -5.17
N THR A 288 -24.22 19.75 -4.17
CA THR A 288 -25.03 20.91 -3.81
C THR A 288 -24.28 21.85 -2.88
N VAL A 289 -23.93 23.02 -3.39
CA VAL A 289 -23.51 24.18 -2.61
C VAL A 289 -24.39 25.36 -3.00
N SER A 290 -25.22 25.86 -2.08
CA SER A 290 -26.22 26.88 -2.38
C SER A 290 -26.34 27.96 -1.29
N GLY A 291 -26.88 29.12 -1.68
CA GLY A 291 -27.11 30.25 -0.78
C GLY A 291 -25.87 31.07 -0.45
N PHE A 292 -24.74 30.82 -1.11
CA PHE A 292 -23.52 31.61 -0.99
C PHE A 292 -23.42 32.60 -2.14
N TRP A 293 -23.09 33.84 -1.82
CA TRP A 293 -22.68 34.86 -2.77
C TRP A 293 -21.17 34.76 -3.04
N ILE A 294 -20.68 35.44 -4.09
CA ILE A 294 -19.26 35.41 -4.49
C ILE A 294 -18.32 35.84 -3.36
N TRP A 295 -18.78 36.73 -2.47
CA TRP A 295 -17.99 37.27 -1.36
C TRP A 295 -18.09 36.45 -0.07
N ASP A 296 -19.00 35.48 0.01
CA ASP A 296 -19.24 34.71 1.22
C ASP A 296 -18.15 33.65 1.44
N ILE A 297 -17.50 33.18 0.37
CA ILE A 297 -16.45 32.15 0.44
C ILE A 297 -15.15 32.75 -0.08
N THR A 298 -14.11 32.81 0.76
CA THR A 298 -12.78 33.32 0.36
C THR A 298 -11.95 32.27 -0.38
N GLY A 299 -12.19 30.97 -0.12
CA GLY A 299 -11.46 29.85 -0.73
C GLY A 299 -12.14 29.25 -1.97
N SER A 300 -11.66 28.09 -2.41
CA SER A 300 -12.26 27.36 -3.53
C SER A 300 -13.54 26.63 -3.11
N THR A 301 -14.48 26.49 -4.06
CA THR A 301 -15.67 25.65 -3.88
C THR A 301 -15.54 24.39 -4.70
N GLU A 302 -15.36 23.25 -4.04
CA GLU A 302 -15.10 21.95 -4.63
C GLU A 302 -16.37 21.09 -4.61
N ARG A 303 -16.98 20.85 -5.77
CA ARG A 303 -18.21 20.04 -5.91
C ARG A 303 -17.88 18.68 -6.53
N ASN A 304 -17.80 17.65 -5.70
CA ASN A 304 -17.44 16.28 -6.05
C ASN A 304 -16.13 16.14 -6.87
N THR A 305 -15.19 17.07 -6.68
CA THR A 305 -13.88 17.01 -7.34
C THR A 305 -13.01 15.94 -6.70
N THR A 306 -11.93 15.53 -7.36
CA THR A 306 -10.95 14.58 -6.80
C THR A 306 -10.37 15.08 -5.47
N THR A 307 -10.16 16.40 -5.33
CA THR A 307 -9.68 17.02 -4.09
C THR A 307 -10.68 16.84 -2.95
N ALA A 308 -11.98 17.08 -3.20
CA ALA A 308 -13.04 16.89 -2.21
C ALA A 308 -13.23 15.40 -1.84
N ARG A 309 -13.13 14.49 -2.82
CA ARG A 309 -13.17 13.04 -2.59
C ARG A 309 -12.03 12.57 -1.68
N ASN A 310 -10.80 12.98 -1.99
CA ASN A 310 -9.63 12.62 -1.17
C ASN A 310 -9.70 13.24 0.23
N ALA A 311 -10.16 14.48 0.37
CA ALA A 311 -10.35 15.13 1.66
C ALA A 311 -11.44 14.44 2.51
N ARG A 312 -12.49 13.91 1.88
CA ARG A 312 -13.51 13.08 2.55
C ARG A 312 -12.94 11.76 3.05
N THR A 313 -12.11 11.08 2.26
CA THR A 313 -11.44 9.86 2.71
C THR A 313 -10.58 10.13 3.95
N ASP A 314 -9.80 11.21 3.93
CA ASP A 314 -8.98 11.61 5.08
C ASP A 314 -9.87 12.01 6.29
N ALA A 315 -11.03 12.63 6.06
CA ALA A 315 -12.00 12.96 7.10
C ALA A 315 -12.65 11.73 7.75
N LEU A 316 -12.98 10.70 6.96
CA LEU A 316 -13.48 9.42 7.45
C LEU A 316 -12.40 8.70 8.28
N ALA A 317 -11.16 8.67 7.78
CA ALA A 317 -10.04 8.11 8.53
C ALA A 317 -9.81 8.85 9.86
N LEU A 318 -9.93 10.19 9.88
CA LEU A 318 -9.87 10.98 11.11
C LEU A 318 -11.03 10.65 12.05
N TYR A 319 -12.26 10.56 11.55
CA TYR A 319 -13.43 10.22 12.34
C TYR A 319 -13.27 8.85 13.03
N ASP A 320 -12.85 7.83 12.29
CA ASP A 320 -12.61 6.50 12.83
C ASP A 320 -11.42 6.48 13.79
N ALA A 321 -10.35 7.21 13.47
CA ALA A 321 -9.19 7.35 14.35
C ALA A 321 -9.54 7.98 15.71
N VAL A 322 -10.40 9.02 15.72
CA VAL A 322 -10.89 9.64 16.96
C VAL A 322 -11.76 8.68 17.75
N ARG A 323 -12.70 8.02 17.07
CA ARG A 323 -13.64 7.07 17.69
C ARG A 323 -12.94 5.85 18.28
N ALA A 324 -11.85 5.40 17.68
CA ALA A 324 -11.04 4.30 18.19
C ALA A 324 -10.25 4.66 19.46
N ARG A 325 -10.09 5.95 19.82
CA ARG A 325 -9.30 6.33 21.00
C ARG A 325 -10.02 5.96 22.29
N PRO A 326 -9.33 5.32 23.26
CA PRO A 326 -9.94 4.97 24.54
C PRO A 326 -10.25 6.24 25.33
N ALA A 327 -11.34 6.21 26.09
CA ALA A 327 -11.70 7.30 26.97
C ALA A 327 -10.74 7.38 28.15
N THR A 328 -10.09 8.54 28.31
CA THR A 328 -9.38 8.88 29.55
C THR A 328 -10.35 9.30 30.65
N ARG A 329 -11.53 9.80 30.27
CA ARG A 329 -12.58 10.26 31.19
C ARG A 329 -13.96 10.11 30.56
N ALA A 330 -14.98 9.85 31.38
CA ALA A 330 -16.37 9.91 30.93
C ALA A 330 -16.82 11.37 30.85
N ALA A 331 -17.42 11.76 29.72
CA ALA A 331 -18.06 13.08 29.58
C ALA A 331 -19.44 13.09 30.27
N THR A 332 -19.84 14.26 30.77
CA THR A 332 -21.11 14.51 31.46
C THR A 332 -22.22 14.96 30.49
N ALA A 333 -23.45 15.02 31.00
CA ALA A 333 -24.63 15.66 30.38
C ALA A 333 -24.29 17.00 29.70
N THR A 334 -23.63 17.82 30.50
CA THR A 334 -23.29 19.19 30.21
C THR A 334 -21.81 19.39 30.49
N VAL A 335 -21.09 20.02 29.57
CA VAL A 335 -19.65 20.27 29.66
C VAL A 335 -19.44 21.78 29.78
N THR A 336 -18.73 22.21 30.83
CA THR A 336 -18.44 23.61 31.13
C THR A 336 -17.20 23.73 32.01
N GLY A 337 -16.63 24.94 32.13
CA GLY A 337 -15.45 25.21 32.95
C GLY A 337 -14.14 24.84 32.27
N THR A 338 -13.10 24.57 33.06
CA THR A 338 -11.76 24.27 32.53
C THR A 338 -11.53 22.77 32.37
N LEU A 339 -11.13 22.34 31.16
CA LEU A 339 -10.75 20.98 30.86
C LEU A 339 -9.23 20.88 30.65
N THR A 340 -8.67 19.79 31.15
CA THR A 340 -7.29 19.38 30.90
C THR A 340 -7.21 18.49 29.66
N PRO A 341 -6.02 18.31 29.05
CA PRO A 341 -5.86 17.49 27.86
C PRO A 341 -6.31 16.05 28.10
N GLY A 342 -7.00 15.46 27.13
CA GLY A 342 -7.55 14.13 27.24
C GLY A 342 -8.67 13.82 26.25
N VAL A 343 -9.07 12.55 26.25
CA VAL A 343 -10.18 12.01 25.45
C VAL A 343 -11.37 11.76 26.36
N MET A 344 -12.47 12.46 26.10
CA MET A 344 -13.74 12.32 26.80
C MET A 344 -14.77 11.65 25.91
N HIS A 345 -15.35 10.55 26.38
CA HIS A 345 -16.44 9.87 25.66
C HIS A 345 -17.74 9.89 26.43
N ARG A 346 -18.84 10.00 25.69
CA ARG A 346 -20.18 9.79 26.22
C ARG A 346 -21.07 9.08 25.21
N THR A 347 -21.85 8.13 25.72
CA THR A 347 -22.83 7.34 24.95
C THR A 347 -24.18 8.04 24.77
N GLY A 348 -24.26 9.34 25.04
CA GLY A 348 -25.49 10.15 24.98
C GLY A 348 -25.22 11.58 24.52
N PRO A 349 -26.27 12.42 24.42
CA PRO A 349 -26.17 13.75 23.81
C PRO A 349 -25.46 14.73 24.74
N VAL A 350 -24.37 15.34 24.27
CA VAL A 350 -23.52 16.27 24.99
C VAL A 350 -23.88 17.70 24.67
N GLN A 351 -24.10 18.50 25.71
CA GLN A 351 -24.30 19.95 25.57
C GLN A 351 -23.11 20.71 26.16
N VAL A 352 -22.51 21.60 25.36
CA VAL A 352 -21.49 22.55 25.84
C VAL A 352 -22.19 23.84 26.22
N THR A 353 -21.97 24.33 27.45
CA THR A 353 -22.63 25.55 27.95
C THR A 353 -21.65 26.45 28.70
N GLY A 354 -21.92 27.75 28.72
CA GLY A 354 -21.05 28.75 29.31
C GLY A 354 -19.68 28.79 28.64
N THR A 355 -18.64 29.15 29.41
CA THR A 355 -17.27 29.20 28.93
C THR A 355 -16.55 27.87 29.19
N LEU A 356 -16.14 27.21 28.10
CA LEU A 356 -15.32 26.01 28.11
C LEU A 356 -13.86 26.39 27.84
N THR A 357 -13.01 26.32 28.86
CA THR A 357 -11.58 26.63 28.72
C THR A 357 -10.78 25.34 28.52
N LEU A 358 -10.06 25.22 27.41
CA LEU A 358 -9.18 24.10 27.12
C LEU A 358 -7.76 24.51 27.47
N ASP A 359 -7.28 24.02 28.60
CA ASP A 359 -5.98 24.39 29.16
C ASP A 359 -4.93 23.32 28.82
N ALA A 360 -4.02 23.66 27.91
CA ALA A 360 -2.93 22.78 27.49
C ALA A 360 -1.80 22.63 28.52
N ARG A 361 -1.84 23.39 29.64
CA ARG A 361 -0.83 23.38 30.71
C ARG A 361 0.62 23.55 30.23
N GLY A 362 0.81 24.28 29.13
CA GLY A 362 2.12 24.53 28.53
C GLY A 362 2.57 23.50 27.50
N ASP A 363 1.76 22.47 27.21
CA ASP A 363 2.07 21.46 26.19
C ASP A 363 1.36 21.78 24.85
N ALA A 364 2.12 22.26 23.87
CA ALA A 364 1.58 22.55 22.53
C ALA A 364 1.10 21.30 21.75
N SER A 365 1.45 20.10 22.22
CA SER A 365 0.98 18.82 21.67
C SER A 365 -0.29 18.30 22.35
N ALA A 366 -0.83 19.02 23.33
CA ALA A 366 -2.04 18.67 24.05
C ALA A 366 -3.22 18.39 23.09
N LEU A 367 -3.86 17.24 23.30
CA LEU A 367 -5.00 16.78 22.53
C LEU A 367 -6.27 16.86 23.37
N PHE A 368 -7.31 17.46 22.82
CA PHE A 368 -8.65 17.49 23.42
C PHE A 368 -9.62 16.80 22.48
N VAL A 369 -10.23 15.71 22.95
CA VAL A 369 -11.27 15.00 22.20
C VAL A 369 -12.52 14.95 23.06
N LEU A 370 -13.65 15.39 22.52
CA LEU A 370 -14.96 15.22 23.14
C LEU A 370 -15.89 14.50 22.16
N THR A 371 -16.36 13.31 22.55
CA THR A 371 -17.30 12.52 21.75
C THR A 371 -18.65 12.41 22.43
N GLY A 372 -19.72 12.45 21.63
CA GLY A 372 -21.10 12.29 22.08
C GLY A 372 -21.99 11.76 20.96
N THR A 373 -23.21 11.34 21.29
CA THR A 373 -24.15 10.91 20.25
C THR A 373 -24.66 12.10 19.45
N ALA A 374 -25.06 13.18 20.11
CA ALA A 374 -25.31 14.49 19.52
C ALA A 374 -24.47 15.53 20.27
N LEU A 375 -23.99 16.56 19.56
CA LEU A 375 -23.24 17.65 20.15
C LEU A 375 -23.99 18.96 19.97
N THR A 376 -24.29 19.63 21.07
CA THR A 376 -25.00 20.91 21.04
C THR A 376 -24.18 21.96 21.78
N PHE A 377 -23.75 23.01 21.08
CA PHE A 377 -23.17 24.19 21.71
C PHE A 377 -24.31 25.15 22.01
N ALA A 378 -24.58 25.36 23.29
CA ALA A 378 -25.67 26.20 23.76
C ALA A 378 -25.46 27.67 23.37
N ALA A 379 -26.55 28.45 23.36
CA ALA A 379 -26.49 29.85 23.02
C ALA A 379 -25.53 30.62 23.95
N GLY A 380 -24.67 31.46 23.37
CA GLY A 380 -23.65 32.22 24.11
C GLY A 380 -22.50 31.38 24.71
N SER A 381 -22.39 30.09 24.37
CA SER A 381 -21.26 29.26 24.81
C SER A 381 -19.94 29.69 24.13
N ALA A 382 -18.82 29.62 24.84
CA ALA A 382 -17.53 30.04 24.29
C ALA A 382 -16.44 29.01 24.60
N VAL A 383 -15.77 28.50 23.57
CA VAL A 383 -14.59 27.65 23.69
C VAL A 383 -13.34 28.52 23.64
N VAL A 384 -12.60 28.56 24.74
CA VAL A 384 -11.38 29.35 24.91
C VAL A 384 -10.18 28.42 24.98
N LEU A 385 -9.16 28.70 24.18
CA LEU A 385 -7.90 27.95 24.18
C LEU A 385 -6.92 28.68 25.10
N ALA A 386 -6.33 27.97 26.07
CA ALA A 386 -5.41 28.53 27.05
C ALA A 386 -4.07 27.78 27.09
N ASN A 387 -3.02 28.47 27.52
CA ASN A 387 -1.69 27.92 27.83
C ASN A 387 -1.09 27.03 26.73
N GLY A 388 -1.18 27.47 25.47
CA GLY A 388 -0.56 26.79 24.31
C GLY A 388 -1.47 25.81 23.56
N ALA A 389 -2.77 25.74 23.88
CA ALA A 389 -3.72 24.90 23.17
C ALA A 389 -3.92 25.38 21.71
N SER A 390 -3.83 24.46 20.74
CA SER A 390 -4.04 24.72 19.31
C SER A 390 -5.42 24.24 18.86
N ALA A 391 -6.12 25.03 18.04
CA ALA A 391 -7.44 24.68 17.50
C ALA A 391 -7.40 23.41 16.63
N ASP A 392 -6.30 23.14 15.94
CA ASP A 392 -6.15 21.91 15.13
C ASP A 392 -6.09 20.63 15.97
N ARG A 393 -5.82 20.74 17.28
CA ARG A 393 -5.75 19.63 18.23
C ARG A 393 -6.96 19.54 19.16
N VAL A 394 -8.01 20.30 18.85
CA VAL A 394 -9.30 20.23 19.54
C VAL A 394 -10.31 19.60 18.61
N LEU A 395 -10.78 18.40 18.96
CA LEU A 395 -11.68 17.59 18.14
C LEU A 395 -12.99 17.34 18.88
N PHE A 396 -14.09 17.75 18.28
CA PHE A 396 -15.45 17.50 18.74
C PHE A 396 -16.11 16.51 17.80
N LEU A 397 -16.45 15.31 18.28
CA LEU A 397 -17.03 14.25 17.45
C LEU A 397 -18.47 13.93 17.87
N SER A 398 -19.40 14.06 16.92
CA SER A 398 -20.79 13.63 17.05
C SER A 398 -21.05 12.39 16.20
N THR A 399 -21.61 11.34 16.80
CA THR A 399 -22.03 10.14 16.07
C THR A 399 -23.40 10.28 15.41
N SER A 400 -24.05 11.44 15.52
CA SER A 400 -25.26 11.77 14.79
C SER A 400 -25.15 13.20 14.28
N THR A 401 -25.94 14.13 14.80
CA THR A 401 -25.96 15.54 14.39
C THR A 401 -25.17 16.41 15.34
N ALA A 402 -24.71 17.55 14.85
CA ALA A 402 -24.11 18.59 15.67
C ALA A 402 -24.78 19.93 15.43
N SER A 403 -25.03 20.69 16.48
CA SER A 403 -25.65 22.01 16.40
C SER A 403 -24.85 23.05 17.18
N VAL A 404 -24.67 24.22 16.57
CA VAL A 404 -24.03 25.38 17.17
C VAL A 404 -25.05 26.51 17.21
N ALA A 405 -25.53 26.84 18.41
CA ALA A 405 -26.58 27.81 18.62
C ALA A 405 -26.09 29.26 18.59
N GLU A 406 -27.03 30.19 18.65
CA GLU A 406 -26.78 31.63 18.52
C GLU A 406 -25.74 32.17 19.51
N SER A 407 -24.87 33.05 19.01
CA SER A 407 -23.79 33.70 19.75
C SER A 407 -22.75 32.74 20.34
N ALA A 408 -22.76 31.47 19.95
CA ALA A 408 -21.71 30.54 20.36
C ALA A 408 -20.40 30.81 19.61
N GLN A 409 -19.28 30.64 20.31
CA GLN A 409 -17.93 30.72 19.77
C GLN A 409 -17.24 29.37 19.91
N LEU A 410 -17.18 28.63 18.81
CA LEU A 410 -16.50 27.34 18.73
C LEU A 410 -15.06 27.53 18.27
N ARG A 411 -14.10 26.88 18.93
CA ARG A 411 -12.71 26.79 18.50
C ARG A 411 -12.28 25.34 18.40
N GLY A 412 -12.00 24.87 17.19
CA GLY A 412 -11.57 23.50 16.92
C GLY A 412 -12.25 22.84 15.72
N VAL A 413 -12.00 21.55 15.54
CA VAL A 413 -12.53 20.75 14.45
C VAL A 413 -13.79 20.01 14.91
N LEU A 414 -14.93 20.34 14.29
CA LEU A 414 -16.22 19.70 14.52
C LEU A 414 -16.47 18.63 13.48
N LEU A 415 -16.49 17.38 13.92
CA LEU A 415 -16.77 16.19 13.12
C LEU A 415 -18.17 15.67 13.49
N ALA A 416 -19.07 15.56 12.53
CA ALA A 416 -20.38 14.94 12.74
C ALA A 416 -20.62 13.84 11.70
N GLN A 417 -21.31 12.78 12.13
CA GLN A 417 -21.71 11.73 11.20
C GLN A 417 -22.75 12.25 10.21
N ASN A 418 -23.81 12.87 10.71
CA ASN A 418 -24.96 13.38 9.96
C ASN A 418 -24.90 14.91 9.82
N ASP A 419 -26.05 15.56 9.79
CA ASP A 419 -26.18 16.99 9.52
C ASP A 419 -25.56 17.86 10.64
N VAL A 420 -24.90 18.95 10.21
CA VAL A 420 -24.40 20.01 11.10
C VAL A 420 -25.17 21.29 10.85
N THR A 421 -25.68 21.91 11.91
CA THR A 421 -26.35 23.21 11.84
C THR A 421 -25.57 24.26 12.64
N VAL A 422 -25.33 25.42 12.02
CA VAL A 422 -24.66 26.56 12.67
C VAL A 422 -25.51 27.80 12.48
N SER A 423 -26.04 28.33 13.58
CA SER A 423 -26.94 29.47 13.55
C SER A 423 -26.37 30.62 14.36
N ARG A 424 -26.07 31.74 13.68
CA ARG A 424 -25.61 33.01 14.28
C ARG A 424 -24.41 32.84 15.20
N ALA A 425 -23.47 31.99 14.81
CA ALA A 425 -22.32 31.58 15.62
C ALA A 425 -21.00 31.78 14.87
N ALA A 426 -19.91 31.85 15.63
CA ALA A 426 -18.55 31.94 15.09
C ALA A 426 -17.80 30.62 15.33
N VAL A 427 -17.19 30.07 14.28
CA VAL A 427 -16.39 28.85 14.33
C VAL A 427 -14.98 29.17 13.83
N THR A 428 -14.00 29.13 14.73
CA THR A 428 -12.57 29.20 14.38
C THR A 428 -12.02 27.78 14.34
N GLY A 429 -11.95 27.19 13.17
CA GLY A 429 -11.73 25.77 13.01
C GLY A 429 -12.29 25.23 11.71
N ARG A 430 -12.73 23.97 11.77
CA ARG A 430 -13.26 23.27 10.60
C ARG A 430 -14.56 22.57 10.95
N ILE A 431 -15.47 22.51 9.98
CA ILE A 431 -16.74 21.80 10.10
C ILE A 431 -16.75 20.67 9.10
N VAL A 432 -17.01 19.46 9.57
CA VAL A 432 -16.96 18.25 8.76
C VAL A 432 -18.20 17.41 9.04
N SER A 433 -18.96 17.11 7.98
CA SER A 433 -20.05 16.14 7.99
C SER A 433 -19.71 14.96 7.10
N THR A 434 -19.59 13.76 7.67
CA THR A 434 -19.11 12.58 6.92
C THR A 434 -20.21 11.89 6.08
N GLN A 435 -21.48 12.02 6.47
CA GLN A 435 -22.64 11.41 5.79
C GLN A 435 -23.79 12.41 5.57
N GLY A 436 -23.82 13.54 6.26
CA GLY A 436 -24.86 14.56 6.16
C GLY A 436 -24.48 15.82 5.37
N GLY A 437 -25.27 16.87 5.57
CA GLY A 437 -25.05 18.21 5.06
C GLY A 437 -24.62 19.21 6.13
N VAL A 438 -24.21 20.40 5.70
CA VAL A 438 -23.93 21.53 6.59
C VAL A 438 -24.87 22.68 6.24
N LEU A 439 -25.63 23.14 7.24
CA LEU A 439 -26.51 24.30 7.14
C LEU A 439 -25.92 25.45 7.95
N LEU A 440 -25.69 26.58 7.29
CA LEU A 440 -25.26 27.82 7.92
C LEU A 440 -26.37 28.86 7.87
N THR A 441 -26.58 29.56 8.98
CA THR A 441 -27.52 30.69 9.06
C THR A 441 -26.81 31.85 9.75
N ARG A 442 -26.34 32.84 9.00
CA ARG A 442 -25.60 34.02 9.51
C ARG A 442 -24.40 33.63 10.39
N ALA A 443 -23.66 32.60 10.00
CA ALA A 443 -22.49 32.11 10.71
C ALA A 443 -21.19 32.70 10.15
N THR A 444 -20.13 32.69 10.95
CA THR A 444 -18.78 32.98 10.48
C THR A 444 -17.90 31.78 10.73
N VAL A 445 -17.32 31.20 9.67
CA VAL A 445 -16.39 30.08 9.76
C VAL A 445 -15.04 30.55 9.27
N THR A 446 -13.99 30.32 10.07
CA THR A 446 -12.62 30.72 9.74
C THR A 446 -11.71 29.54 9.98
N SER A 447 -11.05 29.07 8.93
CA SER A 447 -10.00 28.05 9.07
C SER A 447 -8.90 28.57 10.01
N PRO A 448 -8.29 27.70 10.84
CA PRO A 448 -7.12 28.04 11.66
C PRO A 448 -5.94 28.55 10.86
#